data_AF-A0A914H8H3-F1
#
_entry.id   AF-A0A914H8H3-F1
#
_cell.length_a   1.000
_cell.length_b   1.000
_cell.length_c   1.000
_cell.angle_alpha   90.00
_cell.angle_beta   90.00
_cell.angle_gamma   90.00
#
_symmetry.space_group_name_H-M   'P 1'
#
loop_
_entity.id
_entity.type
_entity.pdbx_description
1 polymer ?
#
loop_
_entity_poly.entity_id
_entity_poly.type
_entity_poly.pdbx_seq_one_letter_code
_entity_poly.pdbx_strand_id
1 'polypeptide(L)'
;MSDQDYEQRERQRELEEKKRKLAEMKAAKLRHKDERFRGKRIENVATRSTMTPAELDAMMADLGIQPRTNREEAPSDPSSTNSTARECNGMLHLEAGDLNLRAKSPKRPKQLELVPVQTVTIHPKSEFISYCKTTQTDEERERNSHGEFSMGSQEFVFDELSIDDEVAGQVDGNFDGSPTMEVRKQLKNLQFHHFSHTTQKDALPEDQGQVHVKIPPLSDEEKRRILSSAGFTRFFQQASRVIERAIAEDSDVFIDYITGSRNDTADDKRELLTLNRKIFTAEQLTTGRAICAIDFSAIHPELVAVCYDRNKDEPLAPDSVINVWNTRFKTASPEMTFTSSSRVMSLAFDLFQSNIIIGACYSGQICIWDTRVNKRMPVCKTPLSSKAHTQPVLCMQMVGTANAHDLVTISTDGRMCSWSIDNLQTPIEVADLTCNRTKKSVSALSMAFLHNSINNFVLGTEENELYIGDRHAACGESNRSIAAHQMPVNSLDMHRAMGDIDFSPLCLTGSMDFSIKLWNVKSQKPTPLLTLERKHKFYVADVQWSPVHPAVFASLSADGILNLWNINVNTENPITAVTLGEPGTKFRWSHNGQQIVAGDESGTVHIFDVHESLYNVRSSEWDALKSVLTDLAA
;
A
#
# COMPACT_ATOMS: atom_id res chain seq x y z
N MET A 1 -59.48 10.98 33.89
CA MET A 1 -58.25 11.68 33.44
C MET A 1 -57.84 12.57 34.57
N SER A 2 -56.71 12.24 35.19
CA SER A 2 -56.22 12.81 36.46
C SER A 2 -55.68 14.22 36.28
N ASP A 3 -55.80 15.05 37.33
CA ASP A 3 -55.34 16.45 37.36
C ASP A 3 -53.85 16.62 36.99
N GLN A 4 -53.03 15.57 37.16
CA GLN A 4 -51.61 15.55 36.77
C GLN A 4 -51.39 15.64 35.26
N ASP A 5 -52.28 15.08 34.42
CA ASP A 5 -52.16 15.18 32.96
C ASP A 5 -52.51 16.59 32.47
N TYR A 6 -53.37 17.30 33.21
CA TYR A 6 -53.74 18.68 32.89
C TYR A 6 -52.58 19.64 33.20
N GLU A 7 -51.95 19.50 34.36
CA GLU A 7 -50.76 20.29 34.73
C GLU A 7 -49.58 20.06 33.78
N GLN A 8 -49.35 18.82 33.33
CA GLN A 8 -48.29 18.54 32.37
C GLN A 8 -48.55 19.20 31.01
N ARG A 9 -49.80 19.21 30.55
CA ARG A 9 -50.18 19.88 29.29
C ARG A 9 -50.14 21.41 29.38
N GLU A 10 -50.45 21.98 30.54
CA GLU A 10 -50.25 23.42 30.79
C GLU A 10 -48.76 23.78 30.78
N ARG A 11 -47.94 23.01 31.51
CA ARG A 11 -46.49 23.25 31.58
C ARG A 11 -45.81 23.08 30.22
N GLN A 12 -46.28 22.14 29.39
CA GLN A 12 -45.81 21.99 28.00
C GLN A 12 -46.20 23.18 27.12
N ARG A 13 -47.45 23.68 27.21
CA ARG A 13 -47.89 24.88 26.49
C ARG A 13 -47.09 26.12 26.90
N GLU A 14 -46.82 26.28 28.18
CA GLU A 14 -46.02 27.40 28.68
C GLU A 14 -44.57 27.34 28.18
N LEU A 15 -44.00 26.14 28.07
CA LEU A 15 -42.66 25.91 27.51
C LEU A 15 -42.60 26.22 26.01
N GLU A 16 -43.62 25.86 25.24
CA GLU A 16 -43.72 26.18 23.82
C GLU A 16 -43.87 27.69 23.58
N GLU A 17 -44.66 28.37 24.41
CA GLU A 17 -44.80 29.82 24.30
C GLU A 17 -43.49 30.55 24.63
N LYS A 18 -42.75 30.10 25.65
CA LYS A 18 -41.41 30.61 25.99
C LYS A 18 -40.40 30.35 24.87
N LYS A 19 -40.43 29.17 24.23
CA LYS A 19 -39.59 28.86 23.06
C LYS A 19 -39.91 29.77 21.87
N ARG A 20 -41.19 30.04 21.61
CA ARG A 20 -41.61 30.95 20.53
C ARG A 20 -41.13 32.39 20.76
N LYS A 21 -41.29 32.92 21.97
CA LYS A 21 -40.78 34.26 22.33
C LYS A 21 -39.25 34.36 22.21
N LEU A 22 -38.52 33.31 22.57
CA LEU A 22 -37.06 33.29 22.43
C LEU A 22 -36.61 33.27 20.96
N ALA A 23 -37.31 32.51 20.11
CA ALA A 23 -37.03 32.47 18.67
C ALA A 23 -37.30 33.83 18.01
N GLU A 24 -38.38 34.49 18.40
CA GLU A 24 -38.71 35.83 17.92
C GLU A 24 -37.69 36.88 18.36
N MET A 25 -37.22 36.84 19.61
CA MET A 25 -36.15 37.73 20.10
C MET A 25 -34.82 37.47 19.36
N LYS A 26 -34.50 36.22 19.03
CA LYS A 26 -33.31 35.90 18.21
C LYS A 26 -33.45 36.42 16.78
N ALA A 27 -34.62 36.31 16.16
CA ALA A 27 -34.89 36.83 14.84
C ALA A 27 -34.82 38.37 14.79
N ALA A 28 -35.34 39.05 15.82
CA ALA A 28 -35.24 40.50 15.95
C ALA A 28 -33.78 40.97 16.13
N LYS A 29 -32.97 40.27 16.93
CA LYS A 29 -31.54 40.55 17.06
C LYS A 29 -30.78 40.37 15.75
N LEU A 30 -31.14 39.37 14.95
CA LEU A 30 -30.52 39.14 13.64
C LEU A 30 -30.86 40.27 12.66
N ARG A 31 -32.13 40.69 12.60
CA ARG A 31 -32.57 41.84 11.77
C ARG A 31 -31.87 43.14 12.17
N HIS A 32 -31.75 43.41 13.47
CA HIS A 32 -31.03 44.59 13.95
C HIS A 32 -29.52 44.53 13.64
N LYS A 33 -28.92 43.34 13.57
CA LYS A 33 -27.53 43.16 13.13
C LYS A 33 -27.38 43.47 11.64
N ASP A 34 -28.32 43.02 10.81
CA ASP A 34 -28.32 43.26 9.36
C ASP A 34 -28.55 44.75 9.01
N GLU A 35 -29.40 45.45 9.76
CA GLU A 35 -29.61 46.89 9.62
C GLU A 35 -28.35 47.70 10.00
N ARG A 36 -27.64 47.30 11.07
CA ARG A 36 -26.33 47.88 11.41
C ARG A 36 -25.27 47.66 10.33
N PHE A 37 -25.31 46.51 9.66
CA PHE A 37 -24.40 46.22 8.54
C PHE A 37 -24.75 47.03 7.29
N ARG A 38 -26.03 47.33 7.04
CA ARG A 38 -26.44 48.21 5.93
C ARG A 38 -26.13 49.68 6.19
N GLY A 39 -26.29 50.18 7.42
CA GLY A 39 -25.95 51.56 7.78
C GLY A 39 -24.46 51.92 7.55
N LYS A 40 -23.55 50.99 7.89
CA LYS A 40 -22.10 51.19 7.69
C LYS A 40 -21.63 51.17 6.22
N ARG A 41 -22.46 50.70 5.29
CA ARG A 41 -22.13 50.63 3.86
C ARG A 41 -22.46 51.92 3.10
N ILE A 42 -23.29 52.80 3.68
CA ILE A 42 -23.77 54.03 3.04
C ILE A 42 -22.87 55.23 3.39
N GLU A 43 -22.08 55.18 4.48
CA GLU A 43 -21.19 56.29 4.89
C GLU A 43 -19.85 56.36 4.12
N ASN A 44 -19.44 55.33 3.37
CA ASN A 44 -18.11 55.25 2.74
C ASN A 44 -18.08 55.43 1.20
N VAL A 45 -19.15 55.94 0.58
CA VAL A 45 -19.22 56.12 -0.89
C VAL A 45 -19.00 57.57 -1.36
N ALA A 46 -18.85 58.52 -0.46
CA ALA A 46 -18.53 59.90 -0.82
C ALA A 46 -17.02 60.17 -0.70
N THR A 47 -16.22 59.80 -1.72
CA THR A 47 -14.94 60.45 -2.12
C THR A 47 -14.16 59.59 -3.16
N ARG A 48 -14.41 59.81 -4.46
CA ARG A 48 -13.40 59.86 -5.56
C ARG A 48 -14.08 59.80 -6.94
N SER A 49 -13.85 60.82 -7.75
CA SER A 49 -14.26 60.94 -9.15
C SER A 49 -13.19 60.36 -10.10
N THR A 50 -13.61 59.62 -11.12
CA THR A 50 -12.75 59.16 -12.23
C THR A 50 -13.43 59.51 -13.57
N MET A 51 -12.66 60.13 -14.48
CA MET A 51 -13.07 60.64 -15.80
C MET A 51 -13.39 59.53 -16.81
N THR A 52 -14.09 59.86 -17.91
CA THR A 52 -14.70 58.87 -18.82
C THR A 52 -13.90 58.65 -20.12
N PRO A 53 -13.97 57.46 -20.75
CA PRO A 53 -13.14 57.09 -21.93
C PRO A 53 -13.25 57.98 -23.17
N ALA A 54 -14.30 58.81 -23.29
CA ALA A 54 -14.45 59.75 -24.39
C ALA A 54 -13.47 60.95 -24.31
N GLU A 55 -13.03 61.30 -23.11
CA GLU A 55 -12.04 62.37 -22.88
C GLU A 55 -10.61 61.88 -23.20
N LEU A 56 -10.37 60.56 -23.16
CA LEU A 56 -9.10 59.93 -23.52
C LEU A 56 -8.92 59.86 -25.05
N ASP A 57 -9.98 59.54 -25.79
CA ASP A 57 -9.97 59.48 -27.26
C ASP A 57 -9.79 60.86 -27.91
N ALA A 58 -10.29 61.92 -27.27
CA ALA A 58 -10.06 63.30 -27.72
C ALA A 58 -8.59 63.72 -27.58
N MET A 59 -7.87 63.22 -26.56
CA MET A 59 -6.44 63.50 -26.38
C MET A 59 -5.55 62.67 -27.32
N MET A 60 -5.97 61.45 -27.67
CA MET A 60 -5.25 60.63 -28.66
C MET A 60 -5.38 61.17 -30.10
N ALA A 61 -6.50 61.84 -30.42
CA ALA A 61 -6.67 62.56 -31.67
C ALA A 61 -5.77 63.80 -31.79
N ASP A 62 -5.50 64.49 -30.67
CA ASP A 62 -4.59 65.65 -30.60
C ASP A 62 -3.10 65.25 -30.76
N LEU A 63 -2.78 63.96 -30.56
CA LEU A 63 -1.46 63.35 -30.76
C LEU A 63 -1.28 62.70 -32.15
N GLY A 64 -2.27 62.81 -33.04
CA GLY A 64 -2.10 62.56 -34.49
C GLY A 64 -2.14 61.09 -34.95
N ILE A 65 -2.69 60.16 -34.15
CA ILE A 65 -2.77 58.73 -34.51
C ILE A 65 -4.21 58.37 -34.91
N GLN A 66 -4.45 58.06 -36.19
CA GLN A 66 -5.78 57.64 -36.68
C GLN A 66 -5.96 56.11 -36.69
N PRO A 67 -7.10 55.58 -36.19
CA PRO A 67 -7.41 54.16 -36.29
C PRO A 67 -7.98 53.83 -37.69
N ARG A 68 -7.31 52.92 -38.42
CA ARG A 68 -7.75 52.45 -39.74
C ARG A 68 -8.78 51.34 -39.63
N THR A 69 -9.96 51.55 -40.19
CA THR A 69 -10.93 50.51 -40.57
C THR A 69 -11.02 50.45 -42.09
N ASN A 70 -10.97 49.25 -42.68
CA ASN A 70 -11.86 48.84 -43.77
C ASN A 70 -11.68 47.36 -44.15
N ARG A 71 -12.81 46.83 -44.60
CA ARG A 71 -13.20 45.44 -44.86
C ARG A 71 -13.15 45.21 -46.38
N GLU A 72 -12.50 44.15 -46.84
CA GLU A 72 -12.65 43.62 -48.21
C GLU A 72 -12.74 42.08 -48.19
N GLU A 73 -13.74 41.57 -48.90
CA GLU A 73 -14.01 40.17 -49.22
C GLU A 73 -13.16 39.71 -50.42
N ALA A 74 -12.77 38.43 -50.48
CA ALA A 74 -12.19 37.79 -51.67
C ALA A 74 -12.35 36.23 -51.58
N PRO A 75 -12.22 35.46 -52.68
CA PRO A 75 -13.36 34.81 -53.32
C PRO A 75 -13.25 33.27 -53.48
N SER A 76 -14.33 32.66 -53.98
CA SER A 76 -14.50 31.27 -54.43
C SER A 76 -13.80 30.96 -55.76
N ASP A 77 -13.31 29.72 -55.94
CA ASP A 77 -12.90 29.17 -57.24
C ASP A 77 -13.40 27.73 -57.48
N PRO A 78 -13.49 27.28 -58.76
CA PRO A 78 -14.48 26.32 -59.25
C PRO A 78 -13.88 24.99 -59.75
N SER A 79 -14.74 24.21 -60.41
CA SER A 79 -14.65 22.82 -60.85
C SER A 79 -13.87 22.56 -62.16
N SER A 80 -13.59 21.25 -62.38
CA SER A 80 -13.23 20.54 -63.64
C SER A 80 -11.77 20.66 -64.12
N THR A 81 -11.07 19.69 -64.71
CA THR A 81 -11.34 18.33 -65.24
C THR A 81 -10.01 17.66 -65.61
N ASN A 82 -9.99 16.32 -65.63
CA ASN A 82 -9.22 15.40 -66.49
C ASN A 82 -7.69 15.58 -66.69
N SER A 83 -6.91 14.53 -66.41
CA SER A 83 -6.51 13.51 -67.41
C SER A 83 -5.35 12.60 -66.94
N THR A 84 -5.53 11.30 -67.19
CA THR A 84 -4.56 10.28 -67.69
C THR A 84 -3.17 10.15 -67.02
N ALA A 85 -2.85 9.07 -66.31
CA ALA A 85 -2.58 7.67 -66.74
C ALA A 85 -1.12 7.37 -67.11
N ARG A 86 -0.70 6.13 -66.77
CA ARG A 86 0.53 5.36 -67.11
C ARG A 86 1.74 5.58 -66.19
N GLU A 87 2.52 4.57 -65.81
CA GLU A 87 2.60 3.11 -66.09
C GLU A 87 3.53 2.53 -65.00
N CYS A 88 3.19 1.43 -64.32
CA CYS A 88 3.52 0.03 -64.65
C CYS A 88 4.98 -0.39 -64.40
N ASN A 89 5.15 -1.38 -63.52
CA ASN A 89 5.86 -2.66 -63.68
C ASN A 89 5.80 -3.36 -62.31
N GLY A 90 5.25 -4.56 -62.07
CA GLY A 90 5.03 -5.73 -62.92
C GLY A 90 5.91 -6.89 -62.39
N MET A 91 5.31 -7.86 -61.68
CA MET A 91 5.27 -9.31 -62.05
C MET A 91 6.46 -10.16 -61.55
N LEU A 92 6.40 -11.44 -61.12
CA LEU A 92 5.48 -12.62 -60.99
C LEU A 92 6.16 -13.57 -59.94
N HIS A 93 5.63 -14.67 -59.37
CA HIS A 93 4.88 -15.82 -59.92
C HIS A 93 4.34 -16.72 -58.78
N LEU A 94 3.28 -17.48 -59.08
CA LEU A 94 2.54 -18.48 -58.27
C LEU A 94 3.08 -19.92 -58.43
N GLU A 95 2.71 -20.81 -57.48
CA GLU A 95 2.10 -22.17 -57.66
C GLU A 95 1.76 -22.71 -56.23
N ALA A 96 0.54 -23.04 -55.77
CA ALA A 96 -0.59 -23.88 -56.19
C ALA A 96 -0.55 -25.32 -55.61
N GLY A 97 -1.59 -25.71 -54.84
CA GLY A 97 -1.79 -27.07 -54.29
C GLY A 97 -3.00 -27.24 -53.35
N ASP A 98 -4.18 -27.46 -53.94
CA ASP A 98 -5.35 -28.27 -53.54
C ASP A 98 -6.23 -28.02 -52.27
N LEU A 99 -7.37 -27.36 -52.52
CA LEU A 99 -8.79 -27.78 -52.34
C LEU A 99 -9.20 -28.80 -51.24
N ASN A 100 -10.03 -28.38 -50.26
CA ASN A 100 -11.52 -28.50 -50.31
C ASN A 100 -12.27 -28.24 -48.97
N LEU A 101 -13.27 -27.35 -49.07
CA LEU A 101 -14.64 -27.39 -48.51
C LEU A 101 -14.89 -27.48 -46.99
N ARG A 102 -15.35 -26.37 -46.41
CA ARG A 102 -16.70 -26.32 -45.77
C ARG A 102 -17.25 -24.90 -45.67
N ALA A 103 -18.31 -24.62 -46.41
CA ALA A 103 -19.07 -23.38 -46.36
C ALA A 103 -19.82 -23.21 -45.03
N LYS A 104 -19.71 -22.02 -44.41
CA LYS A 104 -20.67 -21.48 -43.43
C LYS A 104 -20.91 -20.00 -43.71
N SER A 105 -22.21 -19.66 -43.68
CA SER A 105 -22.96 -18.43 -43.99
C SER A 105 -22.28 -17.05 -43.93
N PRO A 106 -22.71 -16.09 -44.77
CA PRO A 106 -22.17 -14.73 -44.81
C PRO A 106 -22.62 -13.90 -43.59
N LYS A 107 -21.65 -13.38 -42.84
CA LYS A 107 -21.87 -12.35 -41.82
C LYS A 107 -22.12 -11.00 -42.50
N ARG A 108 -23.11 -10.25 -42.00
CA ARG A 108 -23.41 -8.87 -42.43
C ARG A 108 -22.13 -8.02 -42.40
N PRO A 109 -21.84 -7.19 -43.42
CA PRO A 109 -20.70 -6.27 -43.36
C PRO A 109 -20.94 -5.26 -42.24
N LYS A 110 -19.97 -5.14 -41.33
CA LYS A 110 -19.95 -4.07 -40.32
C LYS A 110 -19.66 -2.76 -41.03
N GLN A 111 -20.55 -1.80 -40.91
CA GLN A 111 -20.34 -0.42 -41.34
C GLN A 111 -19.25 0.17 -40.43
N LEU A 112 -18.09 0.48 -41.00
CA LEU A 112 -17.03 1.22 -40.31
C LEU A 112 -17.33 2.72 -40.51
N GLU A 113 -17.50 3.42 -39.41
CA GLU A 113 -17.71 4.87 -39.38
C GLU A 113 -16.40 5.53 -38.92
N LEU A 114 -15.90 6.49 -39.71
CA LEU A 114 -14.72 7.28 -39.36
C LEU A 114 -15.14 8.32 -38.32
N VAL A 115 -14.82 8.08 -37.06
CA VAL A 115 -14.96 9.07 -35.99
C VAL A 115 -13.69 9.93 -36.00
N PRO A 116 -13.76 11.24 -36.27
CA PRO A 116 -12.60 12.11 -36.15
C PRO A 116 -12.22 12.23 -34.67
N VAL A 117 -11.07 11.66 -34.32
CA VAL A 117 -10.46 11.82 -32.99
C VAL A 117 -9.84 13.21 -32.93
N GLN A 118 -10.37 14.09 -32.08
CA GLN A 118 -9.69 15.34 -31.74
C GLN A 118 -8.47 15.01 -30.88
N THR A 119 -7.28 15.04 -31.48
CA THR A 119 -6.02 15.07 -30.74
C THR A 119 -5.82 16.47 -30.17
N VAL A 120 -6.07 16.64 -28.88
CA VAL A 120 -5.69 17.85 -28.14
C VAL A 120 -4.22 17.69 -27.72
N THR A 121 -3.33 18.37 -28.43
CA THR A 121 -1.93 18.49 -28.03
C THR A 121 -1.84 19.53 -26.91
N ILE A 122 -1.78 19.08 -25.66
CA ILE A 122 -1.55 19.96 -24.51
C ILE A 122 -0.06 20.28 -24.48
N HIS A 123 0.32 21.51 -24.80
CA HIS A 123 1.67 21.99 -24.56
C HIS A 123 1.91 22.08 -23.05
N PRO A 124 3.04 21.57 -22.51
CA PRO A 124 3.36 21.73 -21.10
C PRO A 124 3.48 23.24 -20.79
N LYS A 125 2.72 23.72 -19.80
CA LYS A 125 2.92 25.05 -19.24
C LYS A 125 4.30 25.06 -18.59
N SER A 126 5.21 25.88 -19.12
CA SER A 126 6.49 26.17 -18.49
C SER A 126 6.24 27.07 -17.27
N GLU A 127 5.84 26.49 -16.15
CA GLU A 127 5.91 27.18 -14.86
C GLU A 127 7.34 27.07 -14.34
N PHE A 128 8.09 28.18 -14.43
CA PHE A 128 9.32 28.35 -13.68
C PHE A 128 8.96 28.54 -12.21
N ILE A 129 9.10 27.47 -11.41
CA ILE A 129 9.04 27.56 -9.96
C ILE A 129 10.38 28.14 -9.48
N SER A 130 10.43 29.47 -9.30
CA SER A 130 11.57 30.13 -8.65
C SER A 130 11.42 30.02 -7.13
N TYR A 131 12.30 29.25 -6.50
CA TYR A 131 12.39 29.16 -5.04
C TYR A 131 13.16 30.37 -4.49
N CYS A 132 12.47 31.31 -3.86
CA CYS A 132 13.10 32.43 -3.15
C CYS A 132 13.16 32.09 -1.66
N LYS A 133 14.29 31.57 -1.18
CA LYS A 133 14.56 31.41 0.25
C LYS A 133 15.07 32.75 0.81
N THR A 134 14.17 33.58 1.31
CA THR A 134 14.56 34.73 2.14
C THR A 134 14.72 34.26 3.57
N THR A 135 15.97 34.23 4.04
CA THR A 135 16.32 33.99 5.44
C THR A 135 16.32 35.36 6.10
N GLN A 136 15.35 35.62 6.97
CA GLN A 136 15.26 36.89 7.69
C GLN A 136 16.15 36.78 8.93
N THR A 137 17.36 37.32 8.84
CA THR A 137 18.24 37.57 9.99
C THR A 137 18.20 39.06 10.28
N ASP A 138 17.79 39.41 11.50
CA ASP A 138 17.77 40.80 11.98
C ASP A 138 19.19 41.40 11.97
N GLU A 139 19.38 42.45 11.17
CA GLU A 139 20.60 43.24 11.06
C GLU A 139 20.72 44.28 12.19
N GLU A 140 20.76 43.86 13.45
CA GLU A 140 21.00 44.79 14.59
C GLU A 140 22.16 44.41 15.51
N ARG A 141 23.07 43.51 15.09
CA ARG A 141 24.29 43.21 15.85
C ARG A 141 25.57 43.16 15.03
N GLU A 142 25.79 44.17 14.19
CA GLU A 142 27.13 44.45 13.65
C GLU A 142 27.54 45.91 13.90
N ARG A 143 27.82 46.20 15.17
CA ARG A 143 28.83 47.19 15.55
C ARG A 143 29.63 46.62 16.71
N ASN A 144 30.64 45.82 16.40
CA ASN A 144 32.02 45.98 16.90
C ASN A 144 32.82 44.69 16.67
N SER A 145 34.08 44.92 16.27
CA SER A 145 35.26 44.03 16.30
C SER A 145 35.35 42.84 15.34
N HIS A 146 36.13 43.09 14.28
CA HIS A 146 37.10 42.21 13.61
C HIS A 146 37.72 41.08 14.46
N GLY A 147 38.00 39.93 13.81
CA GLY A 147 39.17 39.11 14.15
C GLY A 147 39.04 37.59 14.00
N GLU A 148 39.56 37.09 12.87
CA GLU A 148 40.33 35.83 12.69
C GLU A 148 39.70 34.42 12.84
N PHE A 149 40.04 33.61 11.82
CA PHE A 149 39.95 32.16 11.66
C PHE A 149 40.55 31.37 12.84
N SER A 150 39.97 30.21 13.21
CA SER A 150 40.71 28.93 13.37
C SER A 150 39.80 27.72 13.67
N MET A 151 40.18 26.60 13.05
CA MET A 151 39.88 25.19 13.34
C MET A 151 39.93 24.85 14.84
N GLY A 152 39.04 23.97 15.31
CA GLY A 152 39.19 23.34 16.64
C GLY A 152 37.94 22.61 17.14
N SER A 153 38.05 21.29 17.28
CA SER A 153 37.20 20.37 18.02
C SER A 153 36.88 20.84 19.44
N GLN A 154 35.63 20.66 19.91
CA GLN A 154 35.33 20.71 21.34
C GLN A 154 34.26 19.69 21.71
N GLU A 155 34.70 18.69 22.47
CA GLU A 155 33.89 17.68 23.17
C GLU A 155 33.02 18.35 24.25
N PHE A 156 31.81 17.82 24.47
CA PHE A 156 30.93 18.23 25.57
C PHE A 156 30.98 17.18 26.69
N VAL A 157 31.56 17.59 27.82
CA VAL A 157 31.54 16.87 29.11
C VAL A 157 30.24 17.22 29.83
N PHE A 158 29.53 16.19 30.29
CA PHE A 158 28.39 16.28 31.21
C PHE A 158 28.89 16.60 32.61
N ASP A 159 28.25 17.56 33.28
CA ASP A 159 28.45 17.77 34.72
C ASP A 159 27.09 17.75 35.44
N GLU A 160 27.08 16.96 36.50
CA GLU A 160 25.96 16.49 37.31
C GLU A 160 25.91 17.32 38.59
N LEU A 161 24.82 18.04 38.87
CA LEU A 161 24.63 18.69 40.19
C LEU A 161 23.19 18.59 40.71
N SER A 162 23.08 17.71 41.69
CA SER A 162 22.32 17.74 42.95
C SER A 162 21.43 18.95 43.27
N ILE A 163 20.20 18.60 43.64
CA ILE A 163 19.18 19.38 44.35
C ILE A 163 19.60 19.52 45.82
N ASP A 164 19.52 20.72 46.38
CA ASP A 164 19.35 20.95 47.81
C ASP A 164 18.50 22.20 48.09
N ASP A 165 17.86 22.13 49.25
CA ASP A 165 16.63 22.78 49.71
C ASP A 165 16.81 24.20 50.30
N GLU A 166 15.65 24.86 50.49
CA GLU A 166 15.36 26.02 51.37
C GLU A 166 15.89 27.43 51.00
N VAL A 167 14.95 28.35 50.73
CA VAL A 167 14.68 29.59 51.51
C VAL A 167 13.46 30.31 50.92
N ALA A 168 12.49 30.62 51.79
CA ALA A 168 11.32 31.42 51.50
C ALA A 168 11.68 32.90 51.24
N GLY A 169 11.11 33.47 50.18
CA GLY A 169 11.20 34.90 49.88
C GLY A 169 10.12 35.32 48.89
N GLN A 170 8.98 35.76 49.42
CA GLN A 170 7.88 36.38 48.70
C GLN A 170 8.37 37.56 47.86
N VAL A 171 8.25 37.46 46.53
CA VAL A 171 8.24 38.61 45.62
C VAL A 171 7.10 38.41 44.63
N ASP A 172 6.01 39.14 44.87
CA ASP A 172 4.92 39.33 43.90
C ASP A 172 5.47 40.07 42.69
N GLY A 173 5.94 39.31 41.70
CA GLY A 173 6.21 39.77 40.36
C GLY A 173 5.18 39.16 39.42
N ASN A 174 4.12 39.91 39.14
CA ASN A 174 3.23 39.66 38.00
C ASN A 174 4.06 39.68 36.71
N PHE A 175 4.64 38.55 36.35
CA PHE A 175 5.31 38.32 35.07
C PHE A 175 4.47 37.35 34.24
N ASP A 176 3.23 37.77 33.96
CA ASP A 176 2.34 37.09 33.04
C ASP A 176 2.42 37.81 31.69
N GLY A 177 3.48 37.50 30.95
CA GLY A 177 3.84 38.15 29.69
C GLY A 177 4.47 37.17 28.72
N SER A 178 3.81 36.05 28.45
CA SER A 178 4.24 35.15 27.38
C SER A 178 4.01 35.80 26.00
N PRO A 179 4.94 35.68 25.03
CA PRO A 179 4.90 36.39 23.73
C PRO A 179 3.69 36.03 22.86
N THR A 180 2.94 35.00 23.24
CA THR A 180 1.78 34.46 22.52
C THR A 180 0.55 35.37 22.57
N MET A 181 0.41 36.22 23.60
CA MET A 181 -0.70 37.21 23.67
C MET A 181 -0.48 38.41 22.74
N GLU A 182 0.78 38.83 22.56
CA GLU A 182 1.16 39.91 21.64
C GLU A 182 0.95 39.46 20.19
N VAL A 183 1.39 38.23 19.84
CA VAL A 183 1.16 37.62 18.52
C VAL A 183 -0.34 37.44 18.25
N ARG A 184 -1.14 37.06 19.25
CA ARG A 184 -2.60 36.92 19.11
C ARG A 184 -3.33 38.24 18.95
N LYS A 185 -2.81 39.34 19.52
CA LYS A 185 -3.29 40.71 19.27
C LYS A 185 -2.89 41.21 17.89
N GLN A 186 -1.67 40.92 17.44
CA GLN A 186 -1.21 41.28 16.10
C GLN A 186 -1.92 40.49 14.99
N LEU A 187 -2.22 39.21 15.21
CA LEU A 187 -3.02 38.39 14.29
C LEU A 187 -4.49 38.84 14.16
N LYS A 188 -5.02 39.56 15.17
CA LYS A 188 -6.37 40.16 15.08
C LYS A 188 -6.42 41.45 14.25
N ASN A 189 -5.28 42.11 14.06
CA ASN A 189 -5.18 43.36 13.28
C ASN A 189 -4.69 43.14 11.84
N LEU A 190 -4.27 41.93 11.48
CA LEU A 190 -4.00 41.53 10.11
C LEU A 190 -5.33 41.23 9.39
N GLN A 191 -5.87 42.23 8.71
CA GLN A 191 -6.88 42.01 7.68
C GLN A 191 -6.22 41.21 6.55
N PHE A 192 -6.55 39.92 6.45
CA PHE A 192 -6.34 39.18 5.22
C PHE A 192 -7.14 39.87 4.13
N HIS A 193 -6.46 40.64 3.27
CA HIS A 193 -7.02 41.02 1.99
C HIS A 193 -7.32 39.73 1.25
N HIS A 194 -8.58 39.32 1.28
CA HIS A 194 -9.11 38.40 0.32
C HIS A 194 -8.83 39.04 -1.04
N PHE A 195 -7.88 38.49 -1.80
CA PHE A 195 -7.75 38.78 -3.22
C PHE A 195 -9.01 38.24 -3.90
N SER A 196 -10.10 38.97 -3.74
CA SER A 196 -11.15 39.00 -4.73
C SER A 196 -10.50 39.54 -5.99
N HIS A 197 -10.30 38.69 -6.99
CA HIS A 197 -10.19 39.17 -8.36
C HIS A 197 -11.45 39.99 -8.66
N THR A 198 -11.39 41.29 -8.41
CA THR A 198 -12.17 42.26 -9.16
C THR A 198 -11.58 42.26 -10.56
N THR A 199 -12.08 41.35 -11.39
CA THR A 199 -12.07 41.56 -12.85
C THR A 199 -12.79 42.87 -13.11
N GLN A 200 -12.02 43.92 -13.41
CA GLN A 200 -12.50 45.02 -14.23
C GLN A 200 -13.04 44.38 -15.51
N LYS A 201 -14.34 44.55 -15.75
CA LYS A 201 -14.91 44.38 -17.07
C LYS A 201 -14.41 45.55 -17.93
N ASP A 202 -13.23 45.38 -18.53
CA ASP A 202 -13.03 45.96 -19.85
C ASP A 202 -13.82 45.10 -20.84
N ALA A 203 -14.64 45.78 -21.62
CA ALA A 203 -15.46 45.19 -22.66
C ALA A 203 -14.56 44.62 -23.77
N LEU A 204 -14.22 43.35 -23.65
CA LEU A 204 -13.99 42.51 -24.83
C LEU A 204 -15.35 42.29 -25.53
N PRO A 205 -15.38 42.23 -26.87
CA PRO A 205 -16.63 42.17 -27.62
C PRO A 205 -17.43 40.96 -27.17
N GLU A 206 -18.75 41.10 -27.12
CA GLU A 206 -19.71 40.04 -26.81
C GLU A 206 -19.32 38.72 -27.48
N ASP A 207 -18.66 37.85 -26.73
CA ASP A 207 -18.59 36.44 -27.04
C ASP A 207 -19.70 35.75 -26.25
N GLN A 208 -20.51 35.03 -27.00
CA GLN A 208 -21.87 34.62 -26.65
C GLN A 208 -21.90 33.87 -25.31
N GLY A 209 -22.83 34.27 -24.44
CA GLY A 209 -22.92 33.83 -23.05
C GLY A 209 -22.81 32.31 -22.87
N GLN A 210 -21.77 31.87 -22.16
CA GLN A 210 -21.79 30.58 -21.48
C GLN A 210 -22.78 30.67 -20.32
N VAL A 211 -24.00 30.24 -20.60
CA VAL A 211 -25.02 29.95 -19.60
C VAL A 211 -24.41 28.99 -18.59
N HIS A 212 -24.21 29.43 -17.35
CA HIS A 212 -24.02 28.51 -16.23
C HIS A 212 -25.30 27.66 -16.14
N VAL A 213 -25.30 26.50 -16.78
CA VAL A 213 -26.41 25.55 -16.73
C VAL A 213 -26.50 25.11 -15.27
N LYS A 214 -27.43 25.69 -14.52
CA LYS A 214 -27.89 25.12 -13.27
C LYS A 214 -28.55 23.80 -13.64
N ILE A 215 -27.78 22.72 -13.55
CA ILE A 215 -28.27 21.37 -13.79
C ILE A 215 -29.49 21.20 -12.85
N PRO A 216 -30.69 20.92 -13.39
CA PRO A 216 -31.86 20.70 -12.57
C PRO A 216 -31.56 19.61 -11.52
N PRO A 217 -32.03 19.75 -10.26
CA PRO A 217 -31.89 18.68 -9.29
C PRO A 217 -32.55 17.43 -9.87
N LEU A 218 -31.77 16.36 -10.02
CA LEU A 218 -32.25 15.11 -10.59
C LEU A 218 -33.51 14.64 -9.88
N SER A 219 -34.45 14.13 -10.65
CA SER A 219 -35.63 13.43 -10.13
C SER A 219 -35.18 12.25 -9.27
N ASP A 220 -35.93 11.93 -8.22
CA ASP A 220 -35.61 10.78 -7.36
C ASP A 220 -35.62 9.44 -8.11
N GLU A 221 -36.34 9.36 -9.23
CA GLU A 221 -36.30 8.20 -10.12
C GLU A 221 -34.98 8.13 -10.92
N GLU A 222 -34.45 9.27 -11.35
CA GLU A 222 -33.16 9.32 -12.03
C GLU A 222 -32.02 9.02 -11.06
N LYS A 223 -32.11 9.48 -9.80
CA LYS A 223 -31.18 9.10 -8.73
C LYS A 223 -31.14 7.59 -8.50
N ARG A 224 -32.31 6.94 -8.43
CA ARG A 224 -32.37 5.47 -8.28
C ARG A 224 -31.75 4.74 -9.47
N ARG A 225 -31.99 5.22 -10.70
CA ARG A 225 -31.37 4.67 -11.92
C ARG A 225 -29.86 4.84 -11.94
N ILE A 226 -29.35 5.97 -11.44
CA ILE A 226 -27.91 6.20 -11.33
C ILE A 226 -27.31 5.31 -10.24
N LEU A 227 -27.96 5.21 -9.07
CA LEU A 227 -27.51 4.33 -7.98
C LEU A 227 -27.45 2.85 -8.39
N SER A 228 -28.39 2.40 -9.22
CA SER A 228 -28.40 1.02 -9.74
C SER A 228 -27.49 0.80 -10.95
N SER A 229 -26.94 1.87 -11.54
CA SER A 229 -26.01 1.75 -12.66
C SER A 229 -24.73 1.07 -12.21
N ALA A 230 -24.33 0.00 -12.91
CA ALA A 230 -23.12 -0.76 -12.60
C ALA A 230 -21.84 0.09 -12.60
N GLY A 231 -21.77 1.10 -13.47
CA GLY A 231 -20.64 2.04 -13.51
C GLY A 231 -20.57 2.90 -12.24
N PHE A 232 -21.72 3.38 -11.78
CA PHE A 232 -21.80 4.16 -10.54
C PHE A 232 -21.51 3.29 -9.32
N THR A 233 -22.07 2.07 -9.22
CA THR A 233 -21.77 1.16 -8.11
C THR A 233 -20.28 0.83 -8.03
N ARG A 234 -19.61 0.61 -9.18
CA ARG A 234 -18.16 0.37 -9.23
C ARG A 234 -17.37 1.58 -8.71
N PHE A 235 -17.70 2.78 -9.20
CA PHE A 235 -17.06 4.01 -8.74
C PHE A 235 -17.31 4.25 -7.24
N PHE A 236 -18.55 4.07 -6.79
CA PHE A 236 -18.94 4.25 -5.39
C PHE A 236 -18.21 3.27 -4.47
N GLN A 237 -18.11 1.99 -4.83
CA GLN A 237 -17.34 0.99 -4.08
C GLN A 237 -15.85 1.34 -4.02
N GLN A 238 -15.26 1.83 -5.11
CA GLN A 238 -13.87 2.24 -5.13
C GLN A 238 -13.64 3.48 -4.25
N ALA A 239 -14.50 4.49 -4.36
CA ALA A 239 -14.41 5.71 -3.56
C ALA A 239 -14.66 5.43 -2.07
N SER A 240 -15.66 4.61 -1.73
CA SER A 240 -15.96 4.26 -0.35
C SER A 240 -14.79 3.53 0.30
N ARG A 241 -14.12 2.61 -0.41
CA ARG A 241 -12.92 1.92 0.09
C ARG A 241 -11.79 2.88 0.40
N VAL A 242 -11.50 3.84 -0.48
CA VAL A 242 -10.44 4.84 -0.24
C VAL A 242 -10.78 5.70 0.98
N ILE A 243 -12.04 6.11 1.12
CA ILE A 243 -12.51 6.89 2.27
C ILE A 243 -12.41 6.07 3.57
N GLU A 244 -12.86 4.81 3.57
CA GLU A 244 -12.73 3.91 4.72
C GLU A 244 -11.26 3.72 5.13
N ARG A 245 -10.32 3.71 4.17
CA ARG A 245 -8.90 3.55 4.45
C ARG A 245 -8.38 4.78 5.19
N ALA A 246 -8.73 5.96 4.69
CA ALA A 246 -8.36 7.23 5.32
C ALA A 246 -8.99 7.39 6.72
N ILE A 247 -10.23 6.94 6.91
CA ILE A 247 -10.92 6.99 8.22
C ILE A 247 -10.29 6.02 9.23
N ALA A 248 -9.73 4.91 8.76
CA ALA A 248 -9.14 3.90 9.64
C ALA A 248 -7.75 4.27 10.18
N GLU A 249 -7.12 5.32 9.65
CA GLU A 249 -5.86 5.88 10.18
C GLU A 249 -6.14 6.67 11.47
N ASP A 250 -5.85 6.05 12.63
CA ASP A 250 -5.95 6.70 13.95
C ASP A 250 -4.76 7.63 14.23
N SER A 251 -4.40 8.48 13.27
CA SER A 251 -3.37 9.50 13.48
C SER A 251 -4.03 10.77 13.98
N ASP A 252 -4.11 10.94 15.30
CA ASP A 252 -4.63 12.16 15.89
C ASP A 252 -3.56 13.27 15.83
N VAL A 253 -3.67 14.12 14.80
CA VAL A 253 -2.80 15.29 14.62
C VAL A 253 -3.07 16.36 15.70
N PHE A 254 -4.16 16.23 16.48
CA PHE A 254 -4.55 17.18 17.52
C PHE A 254 -4.05 16.79 18.92
N ILE A 255 -3.11 15.84 19.03
CA ILE A 255 -2.46 15.53 20.30
C ILE A 255 -1.59 16.72 20.73
N ASP A 256 -2.03 17.43 21.77
CA ASP A 256 -1.24 18.48 22.42
C ASP A 256 -0.11 17.86 23.26
N TYR A 257 1.08 17.75 22.68
CA TYR A 257 2.30 17.28 23.35
C TYR A 257 2.70 18.14 24.57
N ILE A 258 2.16 19.35 24.69
CA ILE A 258 2.48 20.31 25.77
C ILE A 258 1.83 19.89 27.10
N THR A 259 0.70 19.17 27.07
CA THR A 259 0.01 18.70 28.28
C THR A 259 0.39 17.28 28.71
N GLY A 260 1.19 16.57 27.92
CA GLY A 260 1.55 15.16 28.13
C GLY A 260 2.79 14.90 28.98
N SER A 261 3.64 15.90 29.25
CA SER A 261 4.90 15.71 29.98
C SER A 261 4.73 15.61 31.50
N ARG A 262 3.92 14.66 32.00
CA ARG A 262 4.01 14.21 33.41
C ARG A 262 3.23 12.91 33.69
N ASN A 263 3.47 11.84 32.94
CA ASN A 263 3.12 10.48 33.40
C ASN A 263 3.85 9.30 32.70
N ASP A 264 4.96 9.52 31.97
CA ASP A 264 5.74 8.42 31.36
C ASP A 264 6.71 7.73 32.34
N THR A 265 6.26 7.44 33.55
CA THR A 265 6.96 6.55 34.48
C THR A 265 6.06 5.38 34.87
N ALA A 266 5.66 4.55 33.90
CA ALA A 266 5.12 3.20 34.14
C ALA A 266 4.85 2.46 32.80
N ASP A 267 5.82 1.69 32.30
CA ASP A 267 5.63 0.27 31.97
C ASP A 267 6.91 -0.31 31.33
N ASP A 268 7.83 -0.78 32.16
CA ASP A 268 9.01 -1.57 31.75
C ASP A 268 8.66 -3.02 31.37
N LYS A 269 7.38 -3.31 31.13
CA LYS A 269 6.91 -4.51 30.42
C LYS A 269 6.36 -4.10 29.06
N ARG A 270 7.20 -3.49 28.22
CA ARG A 270 6.83 -3.21 26.83
C ARG A 270 6.60 -4.55 26.13
N GLU A 271 5.34 -4.90 25.90
CA GLU A 271 4.99 -6.05 25.07
C GLU A 271 5.59 -5.82 23.67
N LEU A 272 6.64 -6.56 23.33
CA LEU A 272 7.34 -6.41 22.04
C LEU A 272 6.47 -6.84 20.86
N LEU A 273 5.47 -7.68 21.14
CA LEU A 273 4.38 -8.03 20.24
C LEU A 273 3.08 -7.71 20.93
N THR A 274 2.37 -6.73 20.41
CA THR A 274 1.01 -6.42 20.85
C THR A 274 0.05 -7.01 19.84
N LEU A 275 -0.88 -7.83 20.30
CA LEU A 275 -1.99 -8.28 19.46
C LEU A 275 -2.87 -7.07 19.15
N ASN A 276 -2.70 -6.46 17.96
CA ASN A 276 -3.52 -5.32 17.57
C ASN A 276 -4.96 -5.79 17.32
N ARG A 277 -5.14 -6.84 16.49
CA ARG A 277 -6.47 -7.35 16.11
C ARG A 277 -6.47 -8.85 15.89
N LYS A 278 -7.56 -9.50 16.33
CA LYS A 278 -8.01 -10.76 15.75
C LYS A 278 -8.94 -10.40 14.58
N ILE A 279 -8.47 -10.55 13.34
CA ILE A 279 -9.31 -10.34 12.16
C ILE A 279 -10.20 -11.57 11.95
N PHE A 280 -11.41 -11.39 12.49
CA PHE A 280 -12.72 -11.52 11.85
C PHE A 280 -13.03 -12.76 10.98
N THR A 281 -13.94 -13.57 11.53
CA THR A 281 -14.82 -14.45 10.78
C THR A 281 -15.69 -13.63 9.82
N ALA A 282 -15.44 -13.70 8.51
CA ALA A 282 -16.56 -13.53 7.59
C ALA A 282 -17.43 -14.77 7.82
N GLU A 283 -18.43 -14.65 8.69
CA GLU A 283 -19.13 -15.75 9.38
C GLU A 283 -19.63 -16.87 8.45
N GLN A 284 -19.81 -16.59 7.16
CA GLN A 284 -20.23 -17.57 6.17
C GLN A 284 -19.09 -18.12 5.28
N LEU A 285 -17.99 -17.40 5.11
CA LEU A 285 -16.95 -17.75 4.13
C LEU A 285 -15.63 -18.22 4.74
N THR A 286 -15.36 -17.93 6.01
CA THR A 286 -14.08 -18.28 6.66
C THR A 286 -14.23 -19.29 7.79
N THR A 287 -15.44 -19.49 8.31
CA THR A 287 -15.72 -20.43 9.40
C THR A 287 -15.48 -21.88 8.94
N GLY A 288 -14.65 -22.62 9.69
CA GLY A 288 -14.34 -24.03 9.41
C GLY A 288 -13.36 -24.26 8.26
N ARG A 289 -12.71 -23.20 7.74
CA ARG A 289 -11.70 -23.32 6.69
C ARG A 289 -10.30 -23.05 7.24
N ALA A 290 -9.41 -24.04 7.14
CA ALA A 290 -8.00 -23.86 7.49
C ALA A 290 -7.31 -22.88 6.54
N ILE A 291 -6.42 -22.06 7.08
CA ILE A 291 -5.59 -21.17 6.26
C ILE A 291 -4.44 -21.97 5.66
N CYS A 292 -4.26 -21.88 4.35
CA CYS A 292 -3.19 -22.59 3.62
C CYS A 292 -1.98 -21.70 3.35
N ALA A 293 -2.21 -20.45 2.96
CA ALA A 293 -1.17 -19.52 2.56
C ALA A 293 -1.58 -18.08 2.86
N ILE A 294 -0.58 -17.27 3.19
CA ILE A 294 -0.69 -15.85 3.47
C ILE A 294 0.42 -15.17 2.69
N ASP A 295 0.12 -14.02 2.07
CA ASP A 295 1.12 -13.16 1.48
C ASP A 295 0.75 -11.68 1.58
N PHE A 296 1.75 -10.82 1.63
CA PHE A 296 1.60 -9.36 1.64
C PHE A 296 1.87 -8.78 0.26
N SER A 297 1.19 -7.69 -0.08
CA SER A 297 1.62 -6.91 -1.25
C SER A 297 2.90 -6.13 -0.92
N ALA A 298 3.85 -6.12 -1.86
CA ALA A 298 5.08 -5.34 -1.72
C ALA A 298 4.88 -3.84 -1.92
N ILE A 299 3.92 -3.45 -2.76
CA ILE A 299 3.61 -2.05 -3.08
C ILE A 299 2.68 -1.43 -2.04
N HIS A 300 1.69 -2.20 -1.60
CA HIS A 300 0.70 -1.78 -0.60
C HIS A 300 0.87 -2.65 0.65
N PRO A 301 1.72 -2.25 1.61
CA PRO A 301 2.02 -3.07 2.79
C PRO A 301 0.80 -3.30 3.70
N GLU A 302 -0.29 -2.55 3.50
CA GLU A 302 -1.56 -2.75 4.16
C GLU A 302 -2.41 -3.88 3.58
N LEU A 303 -2.14 -4.34 2.35
CA LEU A 303 -2.91 -5.40 1.70
C LEU A 303 -2.30 -6.77 1.98
N VAL A 304 -3.15 -7.67 2.47
CA VAL A 304 -2.81 -9.05 2.80
C VAL A 304 -3.77 -9.98 2.10
N ALA A 305 -3.28 -10.95 1.35
CA ALA A 305 -4.10 -11.99 0.78
C ALA A 305 -3.96 -13.26 1.62
N VAL A 306 -5.11 -13.81 1.99
CA VAL A 306 -5.22 -15.02 2.79
C VAL A 306 -6.01 -16.04 1.99
N CYS A 307 -5.41 -17.22 1.82
CA CYS A 307 -6.03 -18.34 1.16
C CYS A 307 -6.63 -19.30 2.19
N TYR A 308 -7.91 -19.55 2.06
CA TYR A 308 -8.68 -20.51 2.84
C TYR A 308 -8.88 -21.80 2.07
N ASP A 309 -8.71 -22.91 2.76
CA ASP A 309 -8.94 -24.26 2.26
C ASP A 309 -10.44 -24.58 2.09
N ARG A 310 -10.71 -25.80 1.69
CA ARG A 310 -12.05 -26.38 1.61
C ARG A 310 -12.67 -26.44 3.00
N ASN A 311 -13.91 -25.97 3.09
CA ASN A 311 -14.72 -26.20 4.28
C ASN A 311 -15.10 -27.69 4.35
N LYS A 312 -14.85 -28.34 5.49
CA LYS A 312 -15.25 -29.73 5.73
C LYS A 312 -16.77 -29.86 5.85
N ASP A 313 -17.45 -28.81 6.31
CA ASP A 313 -18.88 -28.83 6.64
C ASP A 313 -19.78 -28.54 5.44
N GLU A 314 -19.30 -27.79 4.45
CA GLU A 314 -20.06 -27.43 3.23
C GLU A 314 -19.36 -27.93 1.96
N PRO A 315 -19.68 -29.15 1.47
CA PRO A 315 -19.01 -29.72 0.30
C PRO A 315 -19.42 -29.08 -1.04
N LEU A 316 -20.50 -28.30 -1.08
CA LEU A 316 -20.97 -27.60 -2.29
C LEU A 316 -20.27 -26.24 -2.48
N ALA A 317 -19.63 -25.72 -1.44
CA ALA A 317 -18.90 -24.46 -1.51
C ALA A 317 -17.65 -24.62 -2.40
N PRO A 318 -17.15 -23.53 -3.01
CA PRO A 318 -15.92 -23.60 -3.80
C PRO A 318 -14.74 -24.11 -2.96
N ASP A 319 -13.92 -24.95 -3.58
CA ASP A 319 -12.79 -25.65 -2.97
C ASP A 319 -11.86 -24.71 -2.20
N SER A 320 -11.45 -23.59 -2.80
CA SER A 320 -10.68 -22.58 -2.07
C SER A 320 -11.21 -21.17 -2.32
N VAL A 321 -11.04 -20.35 -1.30
CA VAL A 321 -11.45 -18.95 -1.28
C VAL A 321 -10.24 -18.13 -0.90
N ILE A 322 -9.93 -17.09 -1.67
CA ILE A 322 -8.86 -16.16 -1.38
C ILE A 322 -9.51 -14.83 -1.01
N ASN A 323 -9.24 -14.34 0.19
CA ASN A 323 -9.69 -13.02 0.61
C ASN A 323 -8.50 -12.08 0.67
N VAL A 324 -8.67 -10.89 0.09
CA VAL A 324 -7.75 -9.78 0.26
C VAL A 324 -8.28 -8.92 1.39
N TRP A 325 -7.54 -8.90 2.48
CA TRP A 325 -7.75 -8.11 3.66
C TRP A 325 -6.91 -6.84 3.60
N ASN A 326 -7.39 -5.80 4.25
CA ASN A 326 -6.61 -4.59 4.49
C ASN A 326 -6.37 -4.48 6.00
N THR A 327 -5.12 -4.37 6.43
CA THR A 327 -4.76 -4.31 7.85
C THR A 327 -5.17 -2.99 8.50
N ARG A 328 -5.37 -1.93 7.72
CA ARG A 328 -5.85 -0.63 8.23
C ARG A 328 -7.32 -0.71 8.61
N PHE A 329 -8.15 -1.36 7.79
CA PHE A 329 -9.60 -1.43 8.03
C PHE A 329 -9.92 -2.02 9.41
N LYS A 330 -10.75 -1.29 10.16
CA LYS A 330 -11.28 -1.74 11.47
C LYS A 330 -12.45 -2.70 11.32
N THR A 331 -13.05 -2.77 10.14
CA THR A 331 -14.20 -3.61 9.84
C THR A 331 -13.79 -5.02 9.45
N ALA A 332 -14.66 -5.95 9.82
CA ALA A 332 -14.54 -7.39 9.63
C ALA A 332 -14.66 -7.91 8.19
N SER A 333 -14.72 -7.02 7.21
CA SER A 333 -15.07 -7.38 5.83
C SER A 333 -13.81 -7.47 4.96
N PRO A 334 -13.63 -8.56 4.20
CA PRO A 334 -12.57 -8.61 3.21
C PRO A 334 -12.84 -7.57 2.10
N GLU A 335 -11.79 -6.96 1.58
CA GLU A 335 -11.91 -5.99 0.48
C GLU A 335 -12.30 -6.70 -0.82
N MET A 336 -11.72 -7.85 -1.07
CA MET A 336 -12.00 -8.68 -2.25
C MET A 336 -12.04 -10.15 -1.88
N THR A 337 -12.92 -10.89 -2.54
CA THR A 337 -13.04 -12.34 -2.41
C THR A 337 -12.96 -12.97 -3.78
N PHE A 338 -11.98 -13.86 -3.95
CA PHE A 338 -11.80 -14.69 -5.13
C PHE A 338 -12.12 -16.15 -4.78
N THR A 339 -12.59 -16.89 -5.77
CA THR A 339 -12.89 -18.31 -5.66
C THR A 339 -12.05 -19.08 -6.66
N SER A 340 -11.56 -20.24 -6.24
CA SER A 340 -10.91 -21.21 -7.13
C SER A 340 -11.67 -22.53 -7.13
N SER A 341 -11.61 -23.21 -8.27
CA SER A 341 -12.22 -24.53 -8.45
C SER A 341 -11.38 -25.67 -7.90
N SER A 342 -10.12 -25.41 -7.54
CA SER A 342 -9.20 -26.38 -6.94
C SER A 342 -8.59 -25.75 -5.70
N ARG A 343 -8.20 -26.58 -4.73
CA ARG A 343 -7.47 -26.14 -3.53
C ARG A 343 -6.19 -25.40 -3.94
N VAL A 344 -6.01 -24.19 -3.41
CA VAL A 344 -4.77 -23.42 -3.57
C VAL A 344 -3.86 -23.74 -2.39
N MET A 345 -2.61 -24.13 -2.70
CA MET A 345 -1.61 -24.52 -1.72
C MET A 345 -0.69 -23.37 -1.35
N SER A 346 -0.25 -22.61 -2.35
CA SER A 346 0.63 -21.46 -2.19
C SER A 346 0.05 -20.25 -2.89
N LEU A 347 0.25 -19.09 -2.29
CA LEU A 347 -0.25 -17.80 -2.75
C LEU A 347 0.91 -16.82 -2.80
N ALA A 348 1.00 -16.04 -3.87
CA ALA A 348 1.95 -14.94 -3.98
C ALA A 348 1.31 -13.74 -4.67
N PHE A 349 1.54 -12.55 -4.12
CA PHE A 349 1.34 -11.31 -4.85
C PHE A 349 2.45 -11.13 -5.88
N ASP A 350 2.13 -10.44 -6.97
CA ASP A 350 3.19 -9.90 -7.80
C ASP A 350 3.91 -8.76 -7.05
N LEU A 351 5.24 -8.73 -7.18
CA LEU A 351 6.11 -7.76 -6.52
C LEU A 351 6.00 -6.38 -7.17
N PHE A 352 5.70 -6.33 -8.47
CA PHE A 352 5.74 -5.10 -9.28
C PHE A 352 4.36 -4.59 -9.67
N GLN A 353 3.34 -5.45 -9.68
CA GLN A 353 1.96 -5.08 -9.93
C GLN A 353 1.07 -5.46 -8.74
N SER A 354 0.54 -4.47 -8.04
CA SER A 354 -0.35 -4.70 -6.88
C SER A 354 -1.69 -5.36 -7.23
N ASN A 355 -2.02 -5.44 -8.52
CA ASN A 355 -3.32 -5.87 -8.99
C ASN A 355 -3.37 -7.36 -9.34
N ILE A 356 -2.23 -8.03 -9.41
CA ILE A 356 -2.13 -9.43 -9.80
C ILE A 356 -1.87 -10.28 -8.57
N ILE A 357 -2.71 -11.30 -8.41
CA ILE A 357 -2.55 -12.33 -7.39
C ILE A 357 -2.39 -13.66 -8.10
N ILE A 358 -1.41 -14.43 -7.67
CA ILE A 358 -1.07 -15.71 -8.26
C ILE A 358 -1.27 -16.79 -7.19
N GLY A 359 -1.85 -17.91 -7.59
CA GLY A 359 -2.08 -19.04 -6.70
C GLY A 359 -1.77 -20.34 -7.39
N ALA A 360 -1.03 -21.18 -6.68
CA ALA A 360 -0.67 -22.51 -7.15
C ALA A 360 -1.69 -23.52 -6.60
N CYS A 361 -2.32 -24.28 -7.49
CA CYS A 361 -3.35 -25.25 -7.12
C CYS A 361 -2.77 -26.65 -6.88
N TYR A 362 -3.52 -27.43 -6.09
CA TYR A 362 -3.25 -28.84 -5.82
C TYR A 362 -3.26 -29.70 -7.10
N SER A 363 -4.01 -29.28 -8.13
CA SER A 363 -4.04 -29.95 -9.43
C SER A 363 -2.77 -29.78 -10.28
N GLY A 364 -1.81 -28.95 -9.85
CA GLY A 364 -0.65 -28.57 -10.67
C GLY A 364 -0.89 -27.33 -11.55
N GLN A 365 -2.13 -26.82 -11.60
CA GLN A 365 -2.43 -25.58 -12.33
C GLN A 365 -2.03 -24.35 -11.52
N ILE A 366 -1.58 -23.31 -12.21
CA ILE A 366 -1.36 -21.99 -11.65
C ILE A 366 -2.50 -21.11 -12.11
N CYS A 367 -3.15 -20.44 -11.15
CA CYS A 367 -4.26 -19.53 -11.38
C CYS A 367 -3.80 -18.09 -11.15
N ILE A 368 -4.27 -17.18 -11.99
CA ILE A 368 -4.10 -15.74 -11.80
C ILE A 368 -5.46 -15.09 -11.56
N TRP A 369 -5.52 -14.21 -10.57
CA TRP A 369 -6.62 -13.28 -10.33
C TRP A 369 -6.13 -11.84 -10.53
N ASP A 370 -6.94 -11.03 -11.21
CA ASP A 370 -6.69 -9.60 -11.39
C ASP A 370 -7.74 -8.81 -10.60
N THR A 371 -7.30 -7.95 -9.69
CA THR A 371 -8.16 -7.12 -8.83
C THR A 371 -8.97 -6.09 -9.62
N ARG A 372 -8.49 -5.70 -10.82
CA ARG A 372 -9.18 -4.76 -11.71
C ARG A 372 -10.42 -5.38 -12.35
N VAL A 373 -10.45 -6.71 -12.43
CA VAL A 373 -11.57 -7.48 -12.98
C VAL A 373 -12.39 -7.96 -11.79
N ASN A 374 -13.58 -7.38 -11.58
CA ASN A 374 -14.48 -7.75 -10.47
C ASN A 374 -15.18 -9.11 -10.68
N LYS A 375 -14.46 -10.10 -11.20
CA LYS A 375 -14.89 -11.49 -11.31
C LYS A 375 -14.25 -12.27 -10.18
N ARG A 376 -15.06 -13.07 -9.48
CA ARG A 376 -14.57 -13.94 -8.41
C ARG A 376 -13.71 -15.10 -8.93
N MET A 377 -13.99 -15.55 -10.15
CA MET A 377 -13.26 -16.62 -10.82
C MET A 377 -11.89 -16.16 -11.35
N PRO A 378 -10.89 -17.07 -11.43
CA PRO A 378 -9.57 -16.74 -11.97
C PRO A 378 -9.66 -16.28 -13.43
N VAL A 379 -8.82 -15.31 -13.76
CA VAL A 379 -8.74 -14.71 -15.11
C VAL A 379 -8.00 -15.64 -16.06
N CYS A 380 -6.89 -16.21 -15.60
CA CYS A 380 -6.07 -17.14 -16.36
C CYS A 380 -5.76 -18.40 -15.55
N LYS A 381 -5.65 -19.53 -16.24
CA LYS A 381 -5.21 -20.81 -15.68
C LYS A 381 -4.18 -21.43 -16.63
N THR A 382 -3.11 -21.98 -16.09
CA THR A 382 -2.18 -22.79 -16.88
C THR A 382 -2.85 -24.09 -17.34
N PRO A 383 -2.53 -24.58 -18.56
CA PRO A 383 -3.02 -25.88 -19.00
C PRO A 383 -2.35 -26.99 -18.18
N LEU A 384 -3.13 -28.01 -17.82
CA LEU A 384 -2.56 -29.22 -17.24
C LEU A 384 -1.86 -30.00 -18.36
N SER A 385 -0.53 -29.99 -18.34
CA SER A 385 0.31 -30.62 -19.36
C SER A 385 1.46 -31.36 -18.69
N SER A 386 1.97 -32.40 -19.32
CA SER A 386 3.17 -33.12 -18.87
C SER A 386 4.44 -32.26 -18.88
N LYS A 387 4.43 -31.14 -19.62
CA LYS A 387 5.48 -30.12 -19.59
C LYS A 387 5.40 -29.21 -18.37
N ALA A 388 4.22 -29.12 -17.76
CA ALA A 388 3.98 -28.35 -16.54
C ALA A 388 4.00 -29.30 -15.33
N HIS A 389 3.43 -28.84 -14.22
CA HIS A 389 3.28 -29.65 -13.01
C HIS A 389 2.17 -30.69 -13.16
N THR A 390 2.46 -31.91 -12.70
CA THR A 390 1.49 -33.01 -12.68
C THR A 390 0.95 -33.28 -11.29
N GLN A 391 1.69 -32.82 -10.28
CA GLN A 391 1.45 -33.01 -8.87
C GLN A 391 1.20 -31.65 -8.17
N PRO A 392 0.73 -31.62 -6.92
CA PRO A 392 0.48 -30.37 -6.20
C PRO A 392 1.72 -29.48 -6.13
N VAL A 393 1.52 -28.19 -6.37
CA VAL A 393 2.55 -27.17 -6.26
C VAL A 393 2.51 -26.61 -4.84
N LEU A 394 3.45 -27.02 -4.00
CA LEU A 394 3.50 -26.63 -2.59
C LEU A 394 4.13 -25.25 -2.39
N CYS A 395 5.07 -24.89 -3.25
CA CYS A 395 5.84 -23.66 -3.11
C CYS A 395 5.85 -22.85 -4.39
N MET A 396 5.72 -21.54 -4.23
CA MET A 396 5.76 -20.58 -5.31
C MET A 396 6.42 -19.31 -4.80
N GLN A 397 7.29 -18.72 -5.61
CA GLN A 397 7.90 -17.44 -5.30
C GLN A 397 8.16 -16.66 -6.59
N MET A 398 7.87 -15.37 -6.56
CA MET A 398 8.24 -14.45 -7.63
C MET A 398 9.70 -14.05 -7.48
N VAL A 399 10.46 -14.09 -8.57
CA VAL A 399 11.88 -13.75 -8.55
C VAL A 399 12.22 -12.90 -9.75
N GLY A 400 12.99 -11.84 -9.54
CA GLY A 400 13.55 -11.04 -10.63
C GLY A 400 13.41 -9.55 -10.39
N THR A 401 13.46 -8.81 -11.49
CA THR A 401 13.40 -7.35 -11.54
C THR A 401 12.11 -6.91 -12.22
N ALA A 402 11.77 -5.63 -12.12
CA ALA A 402 10.52 -5.10 -12.68
C ALA A 402 10.31 -5.45 -14.17
N ASN A 403 11.38 -5.48 -14.96
CA ASN A 403 11.33 -5.75 -16.40
C ASN A 403 11.53 -7.22 -16.77
N ALA A 404 12.05 -8.03 -15.84
CA ALA A 404 12.34 -9.44 -16.04
C ALA A 404 12.11 -10.16 -14.71
N HIS A 405 10.86 -10.55 -14.48
CA HIS A 405 10.44 -11.30 -13.31
C HIS A 405 9.81 -12.60 -13.77
N ASP A 406 10.32 -13.66 -13.17
CA ASP A 406 9.89 -15.01 -13.42
C ASP A 406 9.23 -15.55 -12.16
N LEU A 407 8.13 -16.27 -12.37
CA LEU A 407 7.45 -17.01 -11.35
C LEU A 407 8.08 -18.40 -11.26
N VAL A 408 8.73 -18.71 -10.15
CA VAL A 408 9.28 -20.04 -9.91
C VAL A 408 8.30 -20.84 -9.06
N THR A 409 8.03 -22.06 -9.49
CA THR A 409 7.08 -22.98 -8.85
C THR A 409 7.71 -24.35 -8.70
N ILE A 410 7.43 -24.99 -7.57
CA ILE A 410 7.94 -26.33 -7.27
C ILE A 410 6.80 -27.26 -6.88
N SER A 411 6.80 -28.42 -7.51
CA SER A 411 5.84 -29.49 -7.26
C SER A 411 6.49 -30.65 -6.50
N THR A 412 5.64 -31.47 -5.87
CA THR A 412 6.08 -32.69 -5.16
C THR A 412 6.66 -33.75 -6.09
N ASP A 413 6.46 -33.64 -7.42
CA ASP A 413 7.13 -34.49 -8.41
C ASP A 413 8.63 -34.18 -8.57
N GLY A 414 9.13 -33.17 -7.85
CA GLY A 414 10.51 -32.71 -7.91
C GLY A 414 10.83 -31.92 -9.16
N ARG A 415 9.82 -31.37 -9.83
CA ARG A 415 10.01 -30.43 -10.93
C ARG A 415 9.94 -29.00 -10.42
N MET A 416 10.94 -28.22 -10.82
CA MET A 416 10.93 -26.78 -10.72
C MET A 416 10.60 -26.20 -12.11
N CYS A 417 9.52 -25.43 -12.19
CA CYS A 417 9.14 -24.73 -13.42
C CYS A 417 9.26 -23.21 -13.22
N SER A 418 9.92 -22.55 -14.16
CA SER A 418 9.97 -21.10 -14.28
C SER A 418 8.94 -20.62 -15.31
N TRP A 419 8.13 -19.65 -14.96
CA TRP A 419 7.05 -19.11 -15.78
C TRP A 419 7.21 -17.60 -15.95
N SER A 420 6.90 -17.08 -17.13
CA SER A 420 6.65 -15.65 -17.29
C SER A 420 5.17 -15.36 -17.04
N ILE A 421 4.86 -14.29 -16.32
CA ILE A 421 3.47 -13.88 -16.02
C ILE A 421 2.70 -13.60 -17.32
N ASP A 422 3.37 -13.08 -18.35
CA ASP A 422 2.74 -12.72 -19.62
C ASP A 422 2.35 -13.95 -20.45
N ASN A 423 3.12 -15.04 -20.35
CA ASN A 423 2.87 -16.27 -21.07
C ASN A 423 2.87 -17.50 -20.17
N LEU A 424 1.69 -17.82 -19.64
CA LEU A 424 1.44 -18.97 -18.78
C LEU A 424 1.05 -20.25 -19.52
N GLN A 425 1.02 -20.27 -20.86
CA GLN A 425 0.63 -21.49 -21.58
C GLN A 425 1.70 -22.58 -21.52
N THR A 426 2.96 -22.17 -21.47
CA THR A 426 4.12 -23.05 -21.44
C THR A 426 5.16 -22.52 -20.46
N PRO A 427 5.76 -23.35 -19.61
CA PRO A 427 6.88 -22.93 -18.78
C PRO A 427 8.08 -22.59 -19.67
N ILE A 428 8.87 -21.61 -19.24
CA ILE A 428 10.10 -21.18 -19.94
C ILE A 428 11.19 -22.23 -19.68
N GLU A 429 11.40 -22.53 -18.41
CA GLU A 429 12.40 -23.48 -17.95
C GLU A 429 11.74 -24.55 -17.10
N VAL A 430 12.13 -25.80 -17.34
CA VAL A 430 11.74 -26.95 -16.52
C VAL A 430 13.03 -27.62 -16.08
N ALA A 431 13.25 -27.62 -14.78
CA ALA A 431 14.39 -28.26 -14.14
C ALA A 431 13.88 -29.43 -13.29
N ASP A 432 14.30 -30.65 -13.65
CA ASP A 432 14.02 -31.84 -12.86
C ASP A 432 15.06 -31.95 -11.73
N LEU A 433 14.61 -31.85 -10.49
CA LEU A 433 15.45 -31.94 -9.30
C LEU A 433 15.61 -33.41 -8.91
N THR A 434 16.75 -33.98 -9.24
CA THR A 434 17.12 -35.33 -8.78
C THR A 434 18.14 -35.25 -7.66
N CYS A 435 17.96 -36.07 -6.62
CA CYS A 435 18.98 -36.19 -5.58
C CYS A 435 20.19 -36.92 -6.18
N ASN A 436 21.36 -36.28 -6.12
CA ASN A 436 22.61 -36.83 -6.66
C ASN A 436 23.00 -38.18 -6.03
N ARG A 437 22.51 -38.48 -4.82
CA ARG A 437 22.78 -39.74 -4.11
C ARG A 437 21.85 -40.89 -4.48
N THR A 438 20.56 -40.61 -4.69
CA THR A 438 19.53 -41.66 -4.80
C THR A 438 18.87 -41.73 -6.17
N LYS A 439 19.16 -40.79 -7.09
CA LYS A 439 18.49 -40.64 -8.41
C LYS A 439 16.95 -40.60 -8.32
N LYS A 440 16.40 -40.39 -7.12
CA LYS A 440 14.98 -40.17 -6.89
C LYS A 440 14.66 -38.68 -7.10
N SER A 441 13.42 -38.41 -7.52
CA SER A 441 12.86 -37.05 -7.56
C SER A 441 12.83 -36.46 -6.15
N VAL A 442 13.26 -35.21 -6.04
CA VAL A 442 13.30 -34.48 -4.76
C VAL A 442 11.96 -33.77 -4.54
N SER A 443 11.13 -34.28 -3.62
CA SER A 443 9.91 -33.57 -3.20
C SER A 443 10.29 -32.45 -2.22
N ALA A 444 10.02 -31.20 -2.61
CA ALA A 444 10.28 -30.03 -1.80
C ALA A 444 9.00 -29.52 -1.11
N LEU A 445 9.11 -29.20 0.18
CA LEU A 445 8.03 -28.66 1.01
C LEU A 445 8.13 -27.14 1.19
N SER A 446 9.34 -26.59 1.08
CA SER A 446 9.60 -25.16 1.21
C SER A 446 10.72 -24.71 0.26
N MET A 447 10.66 -23.45 -0.17
CA MET A 447 11.61 -22.84 -1.09
C MET A 447 11.89 -21.39 -0.66
N ALA A 448 13.14 -20.97 -0.77
CA ALA A 448 13.50 -19.57 -0.76
C ALA A 448 14.70 -19.28 -1.67
N PHE A 449 14.76 -18.03 -2.14
CA PHE A 449 15.87 -17.51 -2.94
C PHE A 449 16.82 -16.69 -2.09
N LEU A 450 18.08 -16.66 -2.53
CA LEU A 450 19.07 -15.74 -2.01
C LEU A 450 18.77 -14.32 -2.49
N HIS A 451 18.64 -13.37 -1.57
CA HIS A 451 18.30 -11.98 -1.89
C HIS A 451 19.28 -11.32 -2.87
N ASN A 452 20.57 -11.57 -2.70
CA ASN A 452 21.60 -10.99 -3.58
C ASN A 452 21.79 -11.79 -4.89
N SER A 453 21.29 -13.02 -4.96
CA SER A 453 21.43 -13.88 -6.14
C SER A 453 20.13 -14.61 -6.47
N ILE A 454 19.40 -14.03 -7.42
CA ILE A 454 18.15 -14.56 -8.01
C ILE A 454 18.29 -15.98 -8.58
N ASN A 455 19.51 -16.42 -8.88
CA ASN A 455 19.79 -17.71 -9.49
C ASN A 455 19.92 -18.85 -8.48
N ASN A 456 20.46 -18.56 -7.29
CA ASN A 456 20.69 -19.57 -6.28
C ASN A 456 19.45 -19.69 -5.39
N PHE A 457 18.96 -20.91 -5.26
CA PHE A 457 17.79 -21.23 -4.45
C PHE A 457 18.13 -22.32 -3.45
N VAL A 458 17.36 -22.34 -2.37
CA VAL A 458 17.46 -23.33 -1.31
C VAL A 458 16.09 -23.96 -1.11
N LEU A 459 16.04 -25.29 -1.06
CA LEU A 459 14.83 -26.08 -0.89
C LEU A 459 14.91 -26.90 0.39
N GLY A 460 13.82 -26.90 1.14
CA GLY A 460 13.56 -27.85 2.21
C GLY A 460 12.87 -29.08 1.62
N THR A 461 13.52 -30.23 1.70
CA THR A 461 12.97 -31.48 1.16
C THR A 461 12.19 -32.25 2.23
N GLU A 462 11.28 -33.11 1.78
CA GLU A 462 10.62 -34.05 2.70
C GLU A 462 11.60 -35.10 3.23
N GLU A 463 12.66 -35.41 2.48
CA GLU A 463 13.68 -36.41 2.81
C GLU A 463 14.73 -35.86 3.78
N ASN A 464 14.39 -34.88 4.63
CA ASN A 464 15.23 -34.25 5.67
C ASN A 464 16.52 -33.53 5.20
N GLU A 465 16.78 -33.51 3.89
CA GLU A 465 17.90 -32.80 3.28
C GLU A 465 17.51 -31.36 2.90
N LEU A 466 18.47 -30.44 2.98
CA LEU A 466 18.43 -29.12 2.38
C LEU A 466 19.11 -29.21 1.01
N TYR A 467 18.39 -28.83 -0.05
CA TYR A 467 18.93 -28.79 -1.40
C TYR A 467 19.29 -27.37 -1.78
N ILE A 468 20.54 -27.14 -2.17
CA ILE A 468 21.01 -25.84 -2.67
C ILE A 468 21.32 -26.04 -4.14
N GLY A 469 20.69 -25.24 -4.99
CA GLY A 469 20.85 -25.33 -6.43
C GLY A 469 20.91 -23.96 -7.09
N ASP A 470 21.34 -23.96 -8.35
CA ASP A 470 21.27 -22.81 -9.25
C ASP A 470 20.26 -23.13 -10.35
N ARG A 471 19.39 -22.17 -10.69
CA ARG A 471 18.37 -22.31 -11.72
C ARG A 471 18.95 -22.60 -13.10
N HIS A 472 20.06 -21.95 -13.46
CA HIS A 472 20.61 -22.03 -14.84
C HIS A 472 21.83 -22.93 -14.95
N ALA A 473 22.31 -23.49 -13.84
CA ALA A 473 23.40 -24.42 -13.91
C ALA A 473 22.96 -25.67 -14.68
N ALA A 474 23.78 -26.07 -15.65
CA ALA A 474 23.53 -27.26 -16.45
C ALA A 474 23.33 -28.47 -15.53
N CYS A 475 22.06 -28.92 -15.46
CA CYS A 475 21.58 -30.19 -14.92
C CYS A 475 22.60 -30.97 -14.06
N GLY A 476 22.67 -30.67 -12.76
CA GLY A 476 23.11 -31.62 -11.73
C GLY A 476 24.50 -31.43 -11.12
N GLU A 477 25.44 -30.70 -11.74
CA GLU A 477 26.83 -30.64 -11.22
C GLU A 477 27.06 -29.60 -10.10
N SER A 478 26.25 -28.55 -10.02
CA SER A 478 26.39 -27.50 -8.99
C SER A 478 25.50 -27.71 -7.75
N ASN A 479 24.66 -28.74 -7.76
CA ASN A 479 23.64 -28.89 -6.73
C ASN A 479 24.19 -29.64 -5.51
N ARG A 480 24.08 -29.01 -4.35
CA ARG A 480 24.60 -29.52 -3.08
C ARG A 480 23.43 -29.92 -2.19
N SER A 481 23.40 -31.16 -1.72
CA SER A 481 22.52 -31.58 -0.63
C SER A 481 23.25 -31.57 0.70
N ILE A 482 22.58 -31.08 1.75
CA ILE A 482 23.06 -31.05 3.13
C ILE A 482 22.01 -31.74 3.99
N ALA A 483 22.37 -32.79 4.73
CA ALA A 483 21.47 -33.39 5.71
C ALA A 483 21.25 -32.39 6.86
N ALA A 484 20.09 -31.74 6.89
CA ALA A 484 19.85 -30.61 7.78
C ALA A 484 19.17 -31.06 9.08
N HIS A 485 18.16 -31.91 8.96
CA HIS A 485 17.26 -32.28 10.07
C HIS A 485 17.10 -33.80 10.20
N GLN A 486 16.48 -34.24 11.29
CA GLN A 486 16.12 -35.66 11.46
C GLN A 486 14.79 -35.98 10.76
N MET A 487 13.94 -34.97 10.62
CA MET A 487 12.60 -35.03 10.04
C MET A 487 12.47 -34.05 8.87
N PRO A 488 11.41 -34.14 8.05
CA PRO A 488 11.16 -33.22 6.94
C PRO A 488 11.27 -31.74 7.31
N VAL A 489 11.80 -30.93 6.41
CA VAL A 489 11.92 -29.48 6.59
C VAL A 489 10.65 -28.81 6.06
N ASN A 490 9.77 -28.37 6.97
CA ASN A 490 8.48 -27.79 6.61
C ASN A 490 8.56 -26.33 6.17
N SER A 491 9.51 -25.58 6.73
CA SER A 491 9.63 -24.15 6.51
C SER A 491 11.07 -23.74 6.37
N LEU A 492 11.29 -22.76 5.50
CA LEU A 492 12.59 -22.27 5.14
C LEU A 492 12.45 -20.80 4.75
N ASP A 493 13.37 -19.97 5.25
CA ASP A 493 13.46 -18.59 4.85
C ASP A 493 14.90 -18.11 4.83
N MET A 494 15.22 -17.28 3.85
CA MET A 494 16.52 -16.64 3.71
C MET A 494 16.50 -15.27 4.35
N HIS A 495 17.65 -14.80 4.80
CA HIS A 495 17.79 -13.46 5.36
C HIS A 495 17.47 -12.39 4.31
N ARG A 496 16.49 -11.53 4.62
CA ARG A 496 15.92 -10.55 3.67
C ARG A 496 16.34 -9.11 3.92
N ALA A 497 16.84 -8.81 5.12
CA ALA A 497 17.14 -7.45 5.51
C ALA A 497 18.38 -6.95 4.76
N MET A 498 18.24 -5.77 4.15
CA MET A 498 19.32 -5.10 3.43
C MET A 498 20.00 -4.09 4.36
N GLY A 499 21.31 -4.19 4.49
CA GLY A 499 22.12 -3.26 5.28
C GLY A 499 23.55 -3.18 4.76
N ASP A 500 24.41 -2.47 5.48
CA ASP A 500 25.82 -2.27 5.09
C ASP A 500 26.61 -3.59 5.04
N ILE A 501 26.17 -4.58 5.83
CA ILE A 501 26.77 -5.91 5.90
C ILE A 501 25.78 -6.92 5.28
N ASP A 502 26.23 -7.65 4.26
CA ASP A 502 25.41 -8.64 3.57
C ASP A 502 25.36 -9.97 4.33
N PHE A 503 24.18 -10.28 4.87
CA PHE A 503 23.85 -11.55 5.52
C PHE A 503 22.97 -12.46 4.65
N SER A 504 22.84 -12.17 3.35
CA SER A 504 22.05 -12.96 2.39
C SER A 504 22.28 -14.48 2.46
N PRO A 505 23.49 -15.05 2.69
CA PRO A 505 23.66 -16.50 2.73
C PRO A 505 23.14 -17.18 4.00
N LEU A 506 22.58 -16.44 4.96
CA LEU A 506 21.94 -17.03 6.14
C LEU A 506 20.57 -17.60 5.78
N CYS A 507 20.38 -18.87 6.14
CA CYS A 507 19.15 -19.62 5.94
C CYS A 507 18.61 -20.09 7.29
N LEU A 508 17.34 -19.85 7.56
CA LEU A 508 16.62 -20.49 8.66
C LEU A 508 15.85 -21.69 8.14
N THR A 509 15.85 -22.76 8.90
CA THR A 509 15.07 -23.97 8.61
C THR A 509 14.27 -24.37 9.84
N GLY A 510 12.97 -24.62 9.65
CA GLY A 510 12.07 -25.18 10.65
C GLY A 510 11.61 -26.58 10.22
N SER A 511 11.75 -27.56 11.10
CA SER A 511 11.45 -28.96 10.80
C SER A 511 10.40 -29.55 11.74
N MET A 512 9.89 -30.72 11.35
CA MET A 512 9.05 -31.56 12.19
C MET A 512 9.78 -32.19 13.39
N ASP A 513 11.11 -32.07 13.48
CA ASP A 513 11.90 -32.51 14.63
C ASP A 513 11.88 -31.52 15.82
N PHE A 514 10.97 -30.54 15.78
CA PHE A 514 10.79 -29.49 16.80
C PHE A 514 11.98 -28.52 16.92
N SER A 515 12.93 -28.58 15.98
CA SER A 515 14.11 -27.73 15.97
C SER A 515 14.04 -26.65 14.89
N ILE A 516 14.66 -25.52 15.21
CA ILE A 516 14.98 -24.47 14.24
C ILE A 516 16.49 -24.41 14.11
N LYS A 517 16.99 -24.46 12.88
CA LYS A 517 18.43 -24.40 12.61
C LYS A 517 18.75 -23.19 11.73
N LEU A 518 19.87 -22.56 12.05
CA LEU A 518 20.47 -21.50 11.26
C LEU A 518 21.66 -22.06 10.49
N TRP A 519 21.68 -21.82 9.18
CA TRP A 519 22.71 -22.28 8.27
C TRP A 519 23.36 -21.11 7.56
N ASN A 520 24.63 -21.27 7.23
CA ASN A 520 25.29 -20.44 6.23
C ASN A 520 25.45 -21.25 4.95
N VAL A 521 24.67 -20.90 3.93
CA VAL A 521 24.57 -21.61 2.65
C VAL A 521 25.89 -21.60 1.88
N LYS A 522 26.70 -20.55 2.05
CA LYS A 522 28.02 -20.43 1.40
C LYS A 522 29.11 -21.21 2.15
N SER A 523 28.88 -21.61 3.40
CA SER A 523 29.88 -22.35 4.16
C SER A 523 30.08 -23.75 3.59
N GLN A 524 31.34 -24.14 3.37
CA GLN A 524 31.68 -25.48 2.90
C GLN A 524 31.42 -26.55 3.97
N LYS A 525 31.40 -26.17 5.25
CA LYS A 525 31.08 -27.10 6.34
C LYS A 525 29.56 -27.29 6.43
N PRO A 526 29.06 -28.54 6.39
CA PRO A 526 27.63 -28.84 6.53
C PRO A 526 27.20 -28.83 8.00
N THR A 527 27.56 -27.80 8.75
CA THR A 527 27.23 -27.67 10.18
C THR A 527 26.33 -26.46 10.39
N PRO A 528 25.24 -26.60 11.16
CA PRO A 528 24.40 -25.45 11.50
C PRO A 528 25.20 -24.51 12.42
N LEU A 529 25.02 -23.21 12.24
CA LEU A 529 25.61 -22.17 13.09
C LEU A 529 24.91 -22.10 14.45
N LEU A 530 23.58 -22.24 14.44
CA LEU A 530 22.76 -22.24 15.63
C LEU A 530 21.72 -23.35 15.52
N THR A 531 21.51 -24.07 16.60
CA THR A 531 20.50 -25.13 16.70
C THR A 531 19.62 -24.85 17.92
N LEU A 532 18.35 -24.51 17.67
CA LEU A 532 17.35 -24.23 18.68
C LEU A 532 16.46 -25.45 18.84
N GLU A 533 16.85 -26.33 19.75
CA GLU A 533 16.13 -27.58 20.01
C GLU A 533 15.18 -27.47 21.21
N ARG A 534 14.03 -28.16 21.10
CA ARG A 534 13.07 -28.41 22.22
C ARG A 534 12.47 -27.16 22.88
N LYS A 535 12.51 -26.01 22.21
CA LYS A 535 11.82 -24.80 22.67
C LYS A 535 10.34 -24.83 22.29
N HIS A 536 10.05 -25.42 21.14
CA HIS A 536 8.68 -25.72 20.72
C HIS A 536 8.23 -27.07 21.30
N LYS A 537 6.98 -27.12 21.76
CA LYS A 537 6.35 -28.37 22.26
C LYS A 537 5.89 -29.27 21.12
N PHE A 538 5.62 -28.67 19.97
CA PHE A 538 5.15 -29.33 18.75
C PHE A 538 6.02 -28.94 17.55
N TYR A 539 5.71 -29.47 16.38
CA TYR A 539 6.46 -29.17 15.16
C TYR A 539 6.34 -27.72 14.75
N VAL A 540 7.43 -27.24 14.13
CA VAL A 540 7.52 -25.88 13.62
C VAL A 540 6.73 -25.84 12.31
N ALA A 541 5.64 -25.08 12.32
CA ALA A 541 4.74 -24.94 11.19
C ALA A 541 5.28 -23.95 10.15
N ASP A 542 5.95 -22.89 10.61
CA ASP A 542 6.54 -21.87 9.76
C ASP A 542 7.67 -21.11 10.48
N VAL A 543 8.61 -20.54 9.72
CA VAL A 543 9.74 -19.72 10.21
C VAL A 543 10.04 -18.64 9.18
N GLN A 544 10.25 -17.41 9.62
CA GLN A 544 10.56 -16.30 8.74
C GLN A 544 11.42 -15.25 9.44
N TRP A 545 12.40 -14.71 8.71
CA TRP A 545 13.17 -13.55 9.13
C TRP A 545 12.33 -12.29 9.11
N SER A 546 12.69 -11.34 9.99
CA SER A 546 12.24 -9.97 9.80
C SER A 546 12.82 -9.42 8.49
N PRO A 547 12.01 -8.75 7.66
CA PRO A 547 12.51 -8.13 6.43
C PRO A 547 13.33 -6.86 6.68
N VAL A 548 13.26 -6.30 7.90
CA VAL A 548 13.92 -5.03 8.24
C VAL A 548 15.08 -5.28 9.19
N HIS A 549 14.90 -6.08 10.25
CA HIS A 549 15.90 -6.26 11.28
C HIS A 549 16.82 -7.45 11.02
N PRO A 550 18.15 -7.28 11.10
CA PRO A 550 19.09 -8.34 10.70
C PRO A 550 19.08 -9.56 11.62
N ALA A 551 18.92 -9.39 12.94
CA ALA A 551 19.03 -10.46 13.92
C ALA A 551 17.69 -11.03 14.42
N VAL A 552 16.56 -10.51 13.94
CA VAL A 552 15.23 -10.86 14.45
C VAL A 552 14.53 -11.80 13.48
N PHE A 553 13.96 -12.87 14.01
CA PHE A 553 13.11 -13.77 13.26
C PHE A 553 11.94 -14.25 14.12
N ALA A 554 10.88 -14.72 13.47
CA ALA A 554 9.74 -15.33 14.14
C ALA A 554 9.63 -16.80 13.75
N SER A 555 9.03 -17.58 14.63
CA SER A 555 8.71 -18.98 14.40
C SER A 555 7.32 -19.30 14.92
N LEU A 556 6.56 -20.06 14.17
CA LEU A 556 5.23 -20.52 14.53
C LEU A 556 5.25 -22.01 14.80
N SER A 557 4.78 -22.40 15.97
CA SER A 557 4.53 -23.79 16.33
C SER A 557 3.13 -24.22 15.92
N ALA A 558 2.97 -25.50 15.62
CA ALA A 558 1.68 -26.09 15.25
C ALA A 558 0.62 -26.01 16.37
N ASP A 559 1.01 -25.80 17.62
CA ASP A 559 0.08 -25.53 18.74
C ASP A 559 -0.41 -24.08 18.81
N GLY A 560 -0.03 -23.26 17.82
CA GLY A 560 -0.46 -21.87 17.74
C GLY A 560 0.36 -20.91 18.61
N ILE A 561 1.57 -21.30 19.02
CA ILE A 561 2.50 -20.39 19.70
C ILE A 561 3.40 -19.72 18.67
N LEU A 562 3.32 -18.39 18.59
CA LEU A 562 4.23 -17.54 17.82
C LEU A 562 5.35 -17.04 18.74
N ASN A 563 6.57 -17.48 18.46
CA ASN A 563 7.77 -17.08 19.19
C ASN A 563 8.58 -16.07 18.36
N LEU A 564 9.00 -14.99 19.02
CA LEU A 564 9.89 -13.97 18.48
C LEU A 564 11.29 -14.11 19.07
N TRP A 565 12.28 -14.10 18.21
CA TRP A 565 13.68 -14.32 18.55
C TRP A 565 14.52 -13.12 18.14
N ASN A 566 15.53 -12.80 18.94
CA ASN A 566 16.59 -11.87 18.56
C ASN A 566 17.93 -12.49 18.95
N ILE A 567 18.71 -12.84 17.93
CA ILE A 567 19.99 -13.53 18.06
C ILE A 567 21.02 -12.67 18.81
N ASN A 568 20.92 -11.33 18.72
CA ASN A 568 21.84 -10.41 19.39
C ASN A 568 21.61 -10.35 20.90
N VAL A 569 20.38 -10.63 21.37
CA VAL A 569 20.01 -10.52 22.79
C VAL A 569 20.11 -11.86 23.48
N ASN A 570 19.49 -12.89 22.90
CA ASN A 570 19.51 -14.23 23.45
C ASN A 570 19.49 -15.26 22.34
N THR A 571 20.51 -16.12 22.32
CA THR A 571 20.64 -17.20 21.35
C THR A 571 19.81 -18.42 21.71
N GLU A 572 19.33 -18.58 22.95
CA GLU A 572 18.68 -19.80 23.41
C GLU A 572 17.18 -19.66 23.70
N ASN A 573 16.74 -18.49 24.18
CA ASN A 573 15.34 -18.27 24.56
C ASN A 573 14.66 -17.24 23.65
N PRO A 574 13.36 -17.44 23.32
CA PRO A 574 12.61 -16.41 22.62
C PRO A 574 12.43 -15.20 23.54
N ILE A 575 12.41 -14.01 22.95
CA ILE A 575 12.19 -12.76 23.69
C ILE A 575 10.71 -12.67 24.09
N THR A 576 9.82 -13.10 23.20
CA THR A 576 8.38 -13.03 23.39
C THR A 576 7.72 -14.24 22.77
N ALA A 577 6.72 -14.78 23.46
CA ALA A 577 5.89 -15.89 23.01
C ALA A 577 4.43 -15.47 23.14
N VAL A 578 3.65 -15.59 22.06
CA VAL A 578 2.23 -15.24 22.03
C VAL A 578 1.41 -16.42 21.55
N THR A 579 0.32 -16.73 22.25
CA THR A 579 -0.56 -17.85 21.92
C THR A 579 -1.77 -17.37 21.11
N LEU A 580 -2.02 -18.00 19.96
CA LEU A 580 -3.15 -17.73 19.07
C LEU A 580 -4.47 -18.27 19.66
N GLY A 581 -4.41 -19.46 20.26
CA GLY A 581 -5.51 -20.16 20.90
C GLY A 581 -5.84 -21.47 20.19
N GLU A 582 -5.79 -21.47 18.86
CA GLU A 582 -5.96 -22.64 17.99
C GLU A 582 -4.63 -22.99 17.28
N PRO A 583 -4.51 -24.20 16.69
CA PRO A 583 -3.35 -24.60 15.90
C PRO A 583 -3.01 -23.60 14.79
N GLY A 584 -1.76 -23.11 14.81
CA GLY A 584 -1.22 -22.17 13.83
C GLY A 584 -0.74 -22.90 12.57
N THR A 585 -1.07 -22.36 11.40
CA THR A 585 -0.77 -22.99 10.10
C THR A 585 0.40 -22.35 9.37
N LYS A 586 0.32 -21.03 9.15
CA LYS A 586 1.30 -20.19 8.43
C LYS A 586 1.29 -18.79 9.01
N PHE A 587 2.40 -18.07 8.85
CA PHE A 587 2.43 -16.64 9.12
C PHE A 587 3.28 -15.89 8.09
N ARG A 588 3.10 -14.58 7.99
CA ARG A 588 3.97 -13.71 7.19
C ARG A 588 4.29 -12.43 7.93
N TRP A 589 5.51 -11.96 7.75
CA TRP A 589 5.90 -10.59 8.04
C TRP A 589 5.44 -9.64 6.93
N SER A 590 4.98 -8.46 7.32
CA SER A 590 4.83 -7.35 6.38
C SER A 590 6.21 -6.90 5.89
N HIS A 591 6.29 -6.47 4.63
CA HIS A 591 7.53 -5.97 4.02
C HIS A 591 8.16 -4.79 4.78
N ASN A 592 7.37 -4.03 5.52
CA ASN A 592 7.83 -2.91 6.36
C ASN A 592 8.29 -3.34 7.77
N GLY A 593 8.17 -4.61 8.13
CA GLY A 593 8.54 -5.14 9.46
C GLY A 593 7.64 -4.70 10.63
N GLN A 594 6.58 -3.92 10.39
CA GLN A 594 5.73 -3.38 11.46
C GLN A 594 4.66 -4.35 11.94
N GLN A 595 4.25 -5.29 11.08
CA GLN A 595 3.14 -6.20 11.37
C GLN A 595 3.51 -7.65 11.03
N ILE A 596 2.97 -8.57 11.81
CA ILE A 596 3.01 -10.01 11.56
C ILE A 596 1.59 -10.51 11.47
N VAL A 597 1.28 -11.26 10.42
CA VAL A 597 -0.04 -11.89 10.23
C VAL A 597 0.12 -13.39 10.35
N ALA A 598 -0.56 -14.00 11.32
CA ALA A 598 -0.62 -15.44 11.52
C ALA A 598 -2.01 -15.97 11.19
N GLY A 599 -2.08 -17.19 10.65
CA GLY A 599 -3.33 -17.87 10.32
C GLY A 599 -3.54 -19.13 11.14
N ASP A 600 -4.78 -19.31 11.61
CA ASP A 600 -5.21 -20.46 12.39
C ASP A 600 -5.90 -21.52 11.52
N GLU A 601 -6.00 -22.74 12.04
CA GLU A 601 -6.78 -23.83 11.43
C GLU A 601 -8.30 -23.54 11.44
N SER A 602 -8.78 -22.73 12.39
CA SER A 602 -10.18 -22.32 12.49
C SER A 602 -10.63 -21.31 11.43
N GLY A 603 -9.68 -20.76 10.67
CA GLY A 603 -9.92 -19.71 9.66
C GLY A 603 -9.84 -18.29 10.20
N THR A 604 -9.35 -18.10 11.42
CA THR A 604 -9.12 -16.78 11.99
C THR A 604 -7.72 -16.27 11.62
N VAL A 605 -7.64 -14.98 11.29
CA VAL A 605 -6.37 -14.32 10.96
C VAL A 605 -5.99 -13.40 12.12
N HIS A 606 -4.80 -13.59 12.68
CA HIS A 606 -4.28 -12.81 13.80
C HIS A 606 -3.26 -11.80 13.29
N ILE A 607 -3.46 -10.52 13.63
CA ILE A 607 -2.52 -9.45 13.30
C ILE A 607 -1.84 -8.98 14.58
N PHE A 608 -0.52 -9.11 14.59
CA PHE A 608 0.36 -8.61 15.63
C PHE A 608 1.09 -7.39 15.12
N ASP A 609 1.09 -6.34 15.93
CA ASP A 609 1.98 -5.21 15.71
C ASP A 609 3.28 -5.44 16.45
N VAL A 610 4.37 -5.12 15.76
CA VAL A 610 5.73 -5.25 16.24
C VAL A 610 6.16 -3.91 16.82
N HIS A 611 6.73 -3.96 18.02
CA HIS A 611 7.19 -2.75 18.72
C HIS A 611 8.28 -2.00 17.94
N GLU A 612 8.31 -0.68 18.09
CA GLU A 612 9.21 0.25 17.36
C GLU A 612 10.69 -0.13 17.44
N SER A 613 11.13 -0.63 18.59
CA SER A 613 12.51 -1.06 18.81
C SER A 613 12.99 -2.16 17.86
N LEU A 614 12.08 -2.93 17.28
CA LEU A 614 12.44 -4.08 16.43
C LEU A 614 12.45 -3.73 14.95
N TYR A 615 11.69 -2.73 14.50
CA TYR A 615 11.74 -2.29 13.10
C TYR A 615 12.64 -1.07 12.88
N ASN A 616 12.90 -0.25 13.89
CA ASN A 616 13.90 0.82 13.82
C ASN A 616 15.30 0.26 14.09
N VAL A 617 15.98 -0.15 13.02
CA VAL A 617 17.30 -0.79 13.10
C VAL A 617 18.38 0.25 13.35
N ARG A 618 19.20 0.01 14.37
CA ARG A 618 20.44 0.75 14.62
C ARG A 618 21.59 0.08 13.86
N SER A 619 22.55 0.87 13.36
CA SER A 619 23.74 0.34 12.69
C SER A 619 24.52 -0.64 13.57
N SER A 620 24.55 -0.41 14.89
CA SER A 620 25.21 -1.28 15.87
C SER A 620 24.68 -2.72 15.87
N GLU A 621 23.41 -2.95 15.50
CA GLU A 621 22.82 -4.30 15.48
C GLU A 621 23.43 -5.20 14.40
N TRP A 622 23.91 -4.61 13.31
CA TRP A 622 24.57 -5.34 12.22
C TRP A 622 25.95 -5.83 12.63
N ASP A 623 26.72 -4.97 13.30
CA ASP A 623 28.04 -5.33 13.84
C ASP A 623 27.92 -6.35 14.98
N ALA A 624 26.92 -6.19 15.85
CA ALA A 624 26.63 -7.15 16.92
C ALA A 624 26.32 -8.54 16.34
N LEU A 625 25.45 -8.62 15.33
CA LEU A 625 25.12 -9.90 14.70
C LEU A 625 26.36 -10.53 14.06
N LYS A 626 27.20 -9.73 13.39
CA LYS A 626 28.45 -10.23 12.81
C LYS A 626 29.35 -10.86 13.88
N SER A 627 29.51 -10.20 15.03
CA SER A 627 30.28 -10.73 16.16
C SER A 627 29.71 -12.04 16.68
N VAL A 628 28.39 -12.09 16.91
CA VAL A 628 27.71 -13.31 17.38
C VAL A 628 27.87 -14.45 16.38
N LEU A 629 27.74 -14.18 15.08
CA LEU A 629 27.94 -15.19 14.04
C LEU A 629 29.38 -15.68 13.95
N THR A 630 30.38 -14.81 14.18
CA THR A 630 31.78 -15.26 14.26
C THR A 630 32.03 -16.12 15.48
N ASP A 631 31.41 -15.80 16.61
CA ASP A 631 31.54 -16.58 17.85
C ASP A 631 30.86 -17.95 17.73
N LEU A 632 29.72 -18.02 17.02
CA LEU A 632 29.02 -19.28 16.72
C LEU A 632 29.73 -20.13 15.65
N ALA A 633 30.56 -19.51 14.81
CA ALA A 633 31.31 -20.20 13.76
C ALA A 633 32.70 -20.69 14.23
N ALA A 634 33.22 -20.13 15.32
CA ALA A 634 34.46 -20.52 15.97
C ALA A 634 34.30 -21.85 16.71
#